data_AF-A0A6G7PW80-F1
#
_entry.id   AF-A0A6G7PW80-F1
#
_cell.length_a   1.000
_cell.length_b   1.000
_cell.length_c   1.000
_cell.angle_alpha   90.00
_cell.angle_beta   90.00
_cell.angle_gamma   90.00
#
_symmetry.space_group_name_H-M   'P 1'
#
loop_
_entity.id
_entity.type
_entity.pdbx_description
1 polymer ?
#
loop_
_entity_poly.entity_id
_entity_poly.type
_entity_poly.pdbx_seq_one_letter_code
_entity_poly.pdbx_strand_id
1 'polypeptide(L)'
;MSRLPEFIVALKDPQAYPYKVEEIHLIQTHISYVFLAGNYVYKVKKPVDFGFLDFTTLEKRHYFCQREVELNRRLCPDLYLGVVEVVRTPEGKICFEGQGKVLEYAVKMRRMPEEGMMGRIIREGQLTQRHIDQVVKKLVPFYQQAATGPGVDEHGSLETVAFNVNENFSQTEAFVGEALSAKRYREIMAYARKFMEEKAELFARRVKEGRIRDGHGDLYSANICFDEPRQDVYIFDCIEFNDRFRCGDVACDIAFLAMDLDYHGLKDLSGYFINGFVSLSGDQELLKLLDFYKCYRAYVRGKIGCFTWSAPEVPPEVRRQALSEARRYFALAHHYAGKSPQGRIIVIFGLSGTGKSTLARALANDQGAIYLNSDIVRKRLLGIAPQEHHFEPFGQGIYSPEMTQKTYMAMVDEARELASLGETVILDATFKDEEYRQAVLKAASAANVPVRFILCTCPEEEIKHRLARRLDKTGEVSDGRWEIYLRQKEVFAPVKELPGLMKVETLAPVEEILSQVKKRLGDFLFDPEI
;
A
#
# COMPACT_ATOMS: atom_id res chain seq x y z
N MET A 1 -11.15 13.16 16.03
CA MET A 1 -12.32 12.26 15.89
C MET A 1 -13.47 13.09 15.34
N SER A 2 -13.85 12.91 14.07
CA SER A 2 -15.04 13.57 13.55
C SER A 2 -16.25 13.10 14.34
N ARG A 3 -17.07 14.05 14.80
CA ARG A 3 -18.30 13.75 15.54
C ARG A 3 -19.24 13.00 14.59
N LEU A 4 -19.69 11.81 15.00
CA LEU A 4 -20.64 11.02 14.20
C LEU A 4 -21.91 11.85 13.92
N PRO A 5 -22.51 11.74 12.72
CA PRO A 5 -23.79 12.37 12.42
C PRO A 5 -24.87 11.97 13.44
N GLU A 6 -25.82 12.87 13.71
CA GLU A 6 -26.91 12.64 14.69
C GLU A 6 -27.64 11.31 14.45
N PHE A 7 -28.01 11.05 13.19
CA PHE A 7 -28.73 9.83 12.83
C PHE A 7 -27.89 8.56 13.07
N ILE A 8 -26.56 8.63 12.87
CA ILE A 8 -25.67 7.49 13.15
C ILE A 8 -25.62 7.19 14.65
N VAL A 9 -25.59 8.23 15.48
CA VAL A 9 -25.63 8.06 16.95
C VAL A 9 -26.96 7.44 17.38
N ALA A 10 -28.07 7.92 16.83
CA ALA A 10 -29.41 7.42 17.15
C ALA A 10 -29.60 5.94 16.74
N LEU A 11 -29.04 5.52 15.60
CA LEU A 11 -29.13 4.14 15.11
C LEU A 11 -28.28 3.13 15.92
N LYS A 12 -27.55 3.57 16.95
CA LYS A 12 -26.92 2.69 17.94
C LYS A 12 -27.88 2.23 19.05
N ASP A 13 -29.10 2.77 19.10
CA ASP A 13 -30.15 2.33 20.01
C ASP A 13 -30.86 1.07 19.46
N PRO A 14 -30.93 -0.04 20.22
CA PRO A 14 -31.72 -1.22 19.86
C PRO A 14 -33.16 -0.94 19.45
N GLN A 15 -33.79 0.09 19.99
CA GLN A 15 -35.17 0.45 19.64
C GLN A 15 -35.29 1.16 18.28
N ALA A 16 -34.18 1.44 17.59
CA ALA A 16 -34.16 2.01 16.25
C ALA A 16 -34.40 0.96 15.14
N TYR A 17 -34.58 -0.31 15.51
CA TYR A 17 -34.73 -1.44 14.57
C TYR A 17 -36.15 -2.02 14.66
N PRO A 18 -36.71 -2.55 13.56
CA PRO A 18 -38.07 -3.09 13.53
C PRO A 18 -38.21 -4.47 14.22
N TYR A 19 -37.16 -4.96 14.86
CA TYR A 19 -37.13 -6.23 15.59
C TYR A 19 -36.23 -6.10 16.81
N LYS A 20 -36.31 -7.09 17.71
CA LYS A 20 -35.46 -7.12 18.91
C LYS A 20 -33.99 -7.30 18.50
N VAL A 21 -33.16 -6.33 18.87
CA VAL A 21 -31.70 -6.38 18.75
C VAL A 21 -31.12 -6.34 20.15
N GLU A 22 -30.16 -7.22 20.45
CA GLU A 22 -29.49 -7.23 21.77
C GLU A 22 -28.21 -6.42 21.75
N GLU A 23 -27.48 -6.47 20.63
CA GLU A 23 -26.21 -5.77 20.46
C GLU A 23 -26.10 -5.19 19.04
N ILE A 24 -25.54 -3.98 18.97
CA ILE A 24 -25.29 -3.26 17.72
C ILE A 24 -23.81 -2.89 17.66
N HIS A 25 -23.11 -3.42 16.66
CA HIS A 25 -21.74 -3.01 16.37
C HIS A 25 -21.72 -2.07 15.17
N LEU A 26 -21.08 -0.91 15.35
CA LEU A 26 -20.85 0.04 14.27
C LEU A 26 -19.44 -0.11 13.73
N ILE A 27 -19.32 -0.52 12.47
CA ILE A 27 -18.08 -0.53 11.69
C ILE A 27 -18.10 0.66 10.74
N GLN A 28 -16.94 1.31 10.55
CA GLN A 28 -16.80 2.42 9.63
C GLN A 28 -15.79 2.07 8.54
N THR A 29 -16.16 2.30 7.29
CA THR A 29 -15.26 2.27 6.14
C THR A 29 -14.99 3.69 5.64
N HIS A 30 -14.17 3.84 4.59
CA HIS A 30 -13.94 5.14 3.94
C HIS A 30 -15.23 5.77 3.39
N ILE A 31 -16.20 4.95 2.94
CA ILE A 31 -17.40 5.39 2.23
C ILE A 31 -18.72 4.98 2.91
N SER A 32 -18.69 4.26 4.03
CA SER A 32 -19.92 3.75 4.67
C SER A 32 -19.83 3.61 6.19
N TYR A 33 -21.01 3.60 6.81
CA TYR A 33 -21.28 3.13 8.16
C TYR A 33 -22.00 1.79 8.06
N VAL A 34 -21.54 0.77 8.79
CA VAL A 34 -22.09 -0.58 8.75
C VAL A 34 -22.54 -0.96 10.16
N PHE A 35 -23.84 -1.20 10.33
CA PHE A 35 -24.44 -1.61 11.59
C PHE A 35 -24.68 -3.12 11.56
N LEU A 36 -23.96 -3.88 12.40
CA LEU A 36 -24.24 -5.30 12.65
C LEU A 36 -25.29 -5.37 13.77
N ALA A 37 -26.52 -5.76 13.43
CA ALA A 37 -27.67 -5.75 14.33
C ALA A 37 -28.34 -7.13 14.35
N GLY A 38 -27.90 -7.99 15.27
CA GLY A 38 -28.36 -9.37 15.36
C GLY A 38 -28.08 -10.15 14.08
N ASN A 39 -29.15 -10.61 13.40
CA ASN A 39 -29.09 -11.41 12.17
C ASN A 39 -28.97 -10.59 10.88
N TYR A 40 -28.96 -9.25 10.97
CA TYR A 40 -28.93 -8.37 9.82
C TYR A 40 -27.80 -7.36 9.89
N VAL A 41 -27.48 -6.82 8.73
CA VAL A 41 -26.51 -5.75 8.54
C VAL A 41 -27.16 -4.61 7.77
N TYR A 42 -26.94 -3.37 8.23
CA TYR A 42 -27.37 -2.16 7.52
C TYR A 42 -26.15 -1.34 7.12
N LYS A 43 -25.94 -1.15 5.82
CA LYS A 43 -24.85 -0.34 5.28
C LYS A 43 -25.41 0.99 4.78
N VAL A 44 -24.98 2.07 5.41
CA VAL A 44 -25.34 3.45 5.07
C VAL A 44 -24.14 4.14 4.42
N LYS A 45 -24.32 4.77 3.26
CA LYS A 45 -23.24 5.46 2.56
C LYS A 45 -22.93 6.83 3.19
N LYS A 46 -21.65 7.21 3.22
CA LYS A 46 -21.20 8.52 3.70
C LYS A 46 -21.41 9.60 2.62
N PRO A 47 -21.73 10.84 2.98
CA PRO A 47 -21.89 11.94 2.02
C PRO A 47 -20.52 12.49 1.57
N VAL A 48 -19.81 11.72 0.74
CA VAL A 48 -18.44 12.02 0.29
C VAL A 48 -18.35 12.04 -1.24
N ASP A 49 -17.35 12.75 -1.74
CA ASP A 49 -16.94 12.74 -3.15
C ASP A 49 -15.42 12.54 -3.20
N PHE A 50 -14.98 11.50 -3.89
CA PHE A 50 -13.56 11.18 -4.08
C PHE A 50 -13.12 11.32 -5.55
N GLY A 51 -13.95 11.95 -6.40
CA GLY A 51 -13.74 12.11 -7.84
C GLY A 51 -14.04 10.86 -8.66
N PHE A 52 -13.82 9.66 -8.10
CA PHE A 52 -14.20 8.39 -8.71
C PHE A 52 -15.54 7.82 -8.21
N LEU A 53 -16.11 8.43 -7.16
CA LEU A 53 -17.46 8.19 -6.65
C LEU A 53 -18.01 9.48 -6.04
N ASP A 54 -19.32 9.66 -6.11
CA ASP A 54 -20.02 10.81 -5.56
C ASP A 54 -21.31 10.37 -4.86
N PHE A 55 -21.28 10.46 -3.53
CA PHE A 55 -22.38 10.15 -2.62
C PHE A 55 -22.92 11.41 -1.91
N THR A 56 -22.65 12.60 -2.44
CA THR A 56 -22.91 13.87 -1.74
C THR A 56 -24.39 14.13 -1.47
N THR A 57 -25.28 13.77 -2.40
CA THR A 57 -26.73 13.96 -2.25
C THR A 57 -27.45 12.68 -1.81
N LEU A 58 -28.61 12.85 -1.17
CA LEU A 58 -29.43 11.73 -0.71
C LEU A 58 -29.91 10.86 -1.88
N GLU A 59 -30.24 11.48 -3.02
CA GLU A 59 -30.69 10.81 -4.24
C GLU A 59 -29.57 9.94 -4.82
N LYS A 60 -28.33 10.44 -4.84
CA LYS A 60 -27.16 9.66 -5.27
C LYS A 60 -26.94 8.45 -4.35
N ARG A 61 -27.03 8.63 -3.03
CA ARG A 61 -26.90 7.52 -2.08
C ARG A 61 -28.01 6.49 -2.24
N HIS A 62 -29.24 6.91 -2.48
CA HIS A 62 -30.34 6.00 -2.79
C HIS A 62 -30.05 5.17 -4.05
N TYR A 63 -29.68 5.83 -5.14
CA TYR A 63 -29.33 5.19 -6.41
C TYR A 63 -28.21 4.14 -6.23
N PHE A 64 -27.13 4.50 -5.53
CA PHE A 64 -26.03 3.56 -5.32
C PHE A 64 -26.36 2.45 -4.31
N CYS A 65 -27.27 2.66 -3.35
CA CYS A 65 -27.80 1.56 -2.54
C CYS A 65 -28.57 0.56 -3.41
N GLN A 66 -29.37 1.04 -4.38
CA GLN A 66 -30.09 0.16 -5.31
C GLN A 66 -29.13 -0.61 -6.21
N ARG A 67 -28.11 0.07 -6.75
CA ARG A 67 -27.05 -0.55 -7.57
C ARG A 67 -26.27 -1.60 -6.79
N GLU A 68 -25.92 -1.34 -5.54
CA GLU A 68 -25.24 -2.31 -4.68
C GLU A 68 -26.07 -3.59 -4.51
N VAL A 69 -27.37 -3.46 -4.21
CA VAL A 69 -28.27 -4.61 -4.09
C VAL A 69 -28.37 -5.38 -5.41
N GLU A 70 -28.58 -4.68 -6.52
CA GLU A 70 -28.72 -5.29 -7.85
C GLU A 70 -27.47 -6.09 -8.23
N LEU A 71 -26.30 -5.46 -8.12
CA LEU A 71 -25.04 -6.04 -8.58
C LEU A 71 -24.59 -7.21 -7.69
N ASN A 72 -24.76 -7.10 -6.37
CA ASN A 72 -24.30 -8.14 -5.45
C ASN A 72 -25.24 -9.34 -5.40
N ARG A 73 -26.54 -9.19 -5.72
CA ARG A 73 -27.47 -10.34 -5.85
C ARG A 73 -27.05 -11.36 -6.91
N ARG A 74 -26.21 -10.96 -7.88
CA ARG A 74 -25.70 -11.86 -8.93
C ARG A 74 -24.83 -12.99 -8.35
N LEU A 75 -24.12 -12.73 -7.27
CA LEU A 75 -23.27 -13.71 -6.57
C LEU A 75 -23.80 -14.06 -5.16
N CYS A 76 -24.63 -13.20 -4.58
CA CYS A 76 -25.19 -13.33 -3.23
C CYS A 76 -26.71 -13.04 -3.19
N PRO A 77 -27.55 -13.80 -3.92
CA PRO A 77 -28.98 -13.48 -4.08
C PRO A 77 -29.74 -13.46 -2.74
N ASP A 78 -29.39 -14.38 -1.82
CA ASP A 78 -30.05 -14.55 -0.53
C ASP A 78 -29.49 -13.65 0.59
N LEU A 79 -28.38 -12.96 0.33
CA LEU A 79 -27.70 -12.10 1.30
C LEU A 79 -28.27 -10.67 1.27
N TYR A 80 -28.46 -10.10 0.08
CA TYR A 80 -28.90 -8.72 -0.12
C TYR A 80 -30.43 -8.63 -0.16
N LEU A 81 -31.03 -8.13 0.92
CA LEU A 81 -32.49 -8.14 1.12
C LEU A 81 -33.19 -6.95 0.46
N GLY A 82 -32.51 -5.81 0.32
CA GLY A 82 -33.03 -4.64 -0.38
C GLY A 82 -32.48 -3.33 0.16
N VAL A 83 -33.06 -2.23 -0.31
CA VAL A 83 -32.81 -0.89 0.22
C VAL A 83 -33.92 -0.54 1.20
N VAL A 84 -33.56 0.04 2.34
CA VAL A 84 -34.49 0.48 3.38
C VAL A 84 -34.23 1.94 3.74
N GLU A 85 -35.26 2.57 4.30
CA GLU A 85 -35.20 3.97 4.72
C GLU A 85 -34.74 4.08 6.17
N VAL A 86 -33.95 5.11 6.44
CA VAL A 86 -33.73 5.68 7.77
C VAL A 86 -34.62 6.90 7.87
N VAL A 87 -35.56 6.89 8.81
CA VAL A 87 -36.58 7.94 8.95
C VAL A 87 -36.47 8.66 10.28
N ARG A 88 -36.96 9.89 10.32
CA ARG A 88 -37.35 10.58 11.56
C ARG A 88 -38.87 10.50 11.70
N THR A 89 -39.35 9.82 12.74
CA THR A 89 -40.78 9.71 13.04
C THR A 89 -41.38 11.06 13.45
N PRO A 90 -42.71 11.23 13.43
CA PRO A 90 -43.37 12.44 13.93
C PRO A 90 -43.01 12.78 15.39
N GLU A 91 -42.70 11.76 16.21
CA GLU A 91 -42.28 11.89 17.61
C GLU A 91 -40.79 12.25 17.76
N GLY A 92 -40.07 12.42 16.65
CA GLY A 92 -38.66 12.82 16.62
C GLY A 92 -37.65 11.68 16.76
N LYS A 93 -38.11 10.42 16.85
CA LYS A 93 -37.23 9.25 16.93
C LYS A 93 -36.63 8.94 15.55
N ILE A 94 -35.37 8.48 15.52
CA ILE A 94 -34.71 8.04 14.28
C ILE A 94 -34.64 6.51 14.29
N CYS A 95 -35.13 5.87 13.21
CA CYS A 95 -35.15 4.42 13.09
C CYS A 95 -35.05 3.94 11.64
N PHE A 96 -34.67 2.66 11.46
CA PHE A 96 -34.79 1.95 10.21
C PHE A 96 -36.23 1.50 9.97
N GLU A 97 -36.67 1.52 8.71
CA GLU A 97 -37.93 0.89 8.26
C GLU A 97 -39.19 1.41 8.98
N GLY A 98 -39.14 2.63 9.52
CA GLY A 98 -40.27 3.29 10.19
C GLY A 98 -41.11 4.14 9.24
N GLN A 99 -42.08 4.87 9.81
CA GLN A 99 -42.87 5.87 9.09
C GLN A 99 -42.44 7.28 9.51
N GLY A 100 -42.13 8.14 8.55
CA GLY A 100 -41.71 9.51 8.84
C GLY A 100 -40.97 10.18 7.69
N LYS A 101 -40.22 11.25 8.00
CA LYS A 101 -39.37 11.94 7.02
C LYS A 101 -38.11 11.12 6.78
N VAL A 102 -37.86 10.71 5.54
CA VAL A 102 -36.61 10.04 5.14
C VAL A 102 -35.42 10.97 5.39
N LEU A 103 -34.45 10.47 6.14
CA LEU A 103 -33.17 11.12 6.42
C LEU A 103 -32.04 10.51 5.58
N GLU A 104 -32.08 9.19 5.36
CA GLU A 104 -31.02 8.44 4.70
C GLU A 104 -31.55 7.11 4.13
N TYR A 105 -30.79 6.46 3.25
CA TYR A 105 -31.05 5.10 2.78
C TYR A 105 -29.95 4.13 3.23
N ALA A 106 -30.31 2.87 3.40
CA ALA A 106 -29.39 1.81 3.77
C ALA A 106 -29.62 0.55 2.94
N VAL A 107 -28.54 -0.16 2.64
CA VAL A 107 -28.60 -1.54 2.13
C VAL A 107 -28.80 -2.47 3.32
N LYS A 108 -29.88 -3.25 3.30
CA LYS A 108 -30.19 -4.27 4.31
C LYS A 108 -29.74 -5.64 3.80
N MET A 109 -28.94 -6.33 4.60
CA MET A 109 -28.38 -7.64 4.28
C MET A 109 -28.59 -8.62 5.44
N ARG A 110 -28.55 -9.92 5.17
CA ARG A 110 -28.35 -10.92 6.23
C ARG A 110 -26.91 -10.81 6.75
N ARG A 111 -26.69 -11.12 8.02
CA ARG A 111 -25.34 -11.19 8.58
C ARG A 111 -24.66 -12.48 8.12
N MET A 112 -23.45 -12.33 7.58
CA MET A 112 -22.58 -13.44 7.20
C MET A 112 -21.88 -14.02 8.44
N PRO A 113 -21.49 -15.31 8.42
CA PRO A 113 -20.68 -15.90 9.48
C PRO A 113 -19.28 -15.28 9.49
N GLU A 114 -18.90 -14.60 10.57
CA GLU A 114 -17.60 -13.89 10.66
C GLU A 114 -16.42 -14.86 10.68
N GLU A 115 -16.61 -16.08 11.18
CA GLU A 115 -15.69 -17.21 11.08
C GLU A 115 -15.45 -17.67 9.65
N GLY A 116 -16.44 -17.47 8.77
CA GLY A 116 -16.39 -17.83 7.36
C GLY A 116 -15.64 -16.83 6.48
N MET A 117 -15.28 -15.65 6.99
CA MET A 117 -14.55 -14.64 6.22
C MET A 117 -13.22 -15.19 5.73
N MET A 118 -12.97 -15.19 4.41
CA MET A 118 -11.77 -15.80 3.82
C MET A 118 -10.48 -15.18 4.38
N GLY A 119 -10.46 -13.85 4.61
CA GLY A 119 -9.33 -13.19 5.27
C GLY A 119 -9.06 -13.66 6.71
N ARG A 120 -10.07 -14.16 7.44
CA ARG A 120 -9.89 -14.79 8.76
C ARG A 120 -9.34 -16.21 8.59
N ILE A 121 -9.93 -17.01 7.71
CA ILE A 121 -9.48 -18.38 7.40
C ILE A 121 -8.01 -18.40 6.95
N ILE A 122 -7.59 -17.42 6.14
CA ILE A 122 -6.19 -17.25 5.72
C ILE A 122 -5.28 -16.99 6.93
N ARG A 123 -5.66 -16.05 7.82
CA ARG A 123 -4.87 -15.73 9.03
C ARG A 123 -4.73 -16.92 9.97
N GLU A 124 -5.75 -17.77 10.03
CA GLU A 124 -5.76 -19.00 10.84
C GLU A 124 -5.05 -20.18 10.15
N GLY A 125 -4.59 -20.03 8.90
CA GLY A 125 -3.90 -21.08 8.15
C GLY A 125 -4.81 -22.22 7.69
N GLN A 126 -6.12 -21.97 7.58
CA GLN A 126 -7.16 -22.98 7.33
C GLN A 126 -7.72 -22.95 5.90
N LEU A 127 -7.17 -22.13 5.00
CA LEU A 127 -7.63 -22.11 3.61
C LEU A 127 -7.21 -23.40 2.89
N THR A 128 -8.11 -24.01 2.14
CA THR A 128 -7.89 -25.32 1.50
C THR A 128 -8.31 -25.30 0.04
N GLN A 129 -7.91 -26.30 -0.74
CA GLN A 129 -8.38 -26.48 -2.12
C GLN A 129 -9.90 -26.59 -2.22
N ARG A 130 -10.59 -27.18 -1.23
CA ARG A 130 -12.06 -27.25 -1.20
C ARG A 130 -12.71 -25.86 -1.19
N HIS A 131 -12.15 -24.93 -0.42
CA HIS A 131 -12.61 -23.53 -0.42
C HIS A 131 -12.42 -22.88 -1.80
N ILE A 132 -11.28 -23.13 -2.44
CA ILE A 132 -11.01 -22.64 -3.80
C ILE A 132 -12.00 -23.24 -4.82
N ASP A 133 -12.31 -24.54 -4.73
CA ASP A 133 -13.28 -25.19 -5.61
C ASP A 133 -14.66 -24.54 -5.51
N GLN A 134 -15.11 -24.18 -4.30
CA GLN A 134 -16.39 -23.48 -4.09
C GLN A 134 -16.39 -22.12 -4.78
N VAL A 135 -15.32 -21.33 -4.63
CA VAL A 135 -15.17 -20.03 -5.31
C VAL A 135 -15.20 -20.20 -6.82
N VAL A 136 -14.41 -21.11 -7.38
CA VAL A 136 -14.36 -21.35 -8.84
C VAL A 136 -15.73 -21.79 -9.37
N LYS A 137 -16.41 -22.71 -8.68
CA LYS A 137 -17.75 -23.19 -9.06
C LYS A 137 -18.80 -22.08 -9.06
N LYS A 138 -18.64 -21.05 -8.22
CA LYS A 138 -19.51 -19.86 -8.20
C LYS A 138 -19.17 -18.88 -9.33
N LEU A 139 -17.87 -18.62 -9.55
CA LEU A 139 -17.39 -17.59 -10.48
C LEU A 139 -17.54 -17.97 -11.95
N VAL A 140 -17.30 -19.23 -12.33
CA VAL A 140 -17.33 -19.63 -13.75
C VAL A 140 -18.73 -19.42 -14.37
N PRO A 141 -19.83 -19.89 -13.77
CA PRO A 141 -21.18 -19.61 -14.28
C PRO A 141 -21.50 -18.11 -14.27
N PHE A 142 -21.05 -17.38 -13.25
CA PHE A 142 -21.25 -15.93 -13.17
C PHE A 142 -20.65 -15.21 -14.38
N TYR A 143 -19.38 -15.43 -14.70
CA TYR A 143 -18.74 -14.74 -15.84
C TYR A 143 -19.26 -15.20 -17.20
N GLN A 144 -19.75 -16.44 -17.31
CA GLN A 144 -20.42 -16.91 -18.53
C GLN A 144 -21.73 -16.16 -18.80
N GLN A 145 -22.47 -15.82 -17.74
CA GLN A 145 -23.78 -15.15 -17.81
C GLN A 145 -23.70 -13.62 -17.71
N ALA A 146 -22.61 -13.08 -17.16
CA ALA A 146 -22.42 -11.64 -17.01
C ALA A 146 -22.50 -10.92 -18.36
N ALA A 147 -23.08 -9.71 -18.35
CA ALA A 147 -23.26 -8.90 -19.55
C ALA A 147 -21.93 -8.60 -20.25
N THR A 148 -21.96 -8.52 -21.58
CA THR A 148 -20.85 -8.20 -22.48
C THR A 148 -21.43 -7.51 -23.72
N GLY A 149 -20.61 -6.82 -24.52
CA GLY A 149 -21.07 -6.04 -25.67
C GLY A 149 -21.08 -4.52 -25.41
N PRO A 150 -21.84 -3.75 -26.20
CA PRO A 150 -21.86 -2.28 -26.12
C PRO A 150 -22.23 -1.78 -24.72
N GLY A 151 -21.44 -0.83 -24.19
CA GLY A 151 -21.55 -0.32 -22.82
C GLY A 151 -20.73 -1.10 -21.78
N VAL A 152 -20.16 -2.24 -22.15
CA VAL A 152 -19.24 -3.04 -21.31
C VAL A 152 -17.87 -3.16 -21.97
N ASP A 153 -17.83 -3.46 -23.27
CA ASP A 153 -16.64 -3.74 -24.06
C ASP A 153 -15.63 -2.57 -24.08
N GLU A 154 -16.13 -1.33 -24.04
CA GLU A 154 -15.31 -0.11 -24.02
C GLU A 154 -14.37 -0.09 -22.82
N HIS A 155 -14.78 -0.68 -21.69
CA HIS A 155 -13.98 -0.75 -20.48
C HIS A 155 -12.81 -1.75 -20.58
N GLY A 156 -12.87 -2.69 -21.53
CA GLY A 156 -11.79 -3.61 -21.84
C GLY A 156 -10.88 -3.15 -22.97
N SER A 157 -11.18 -2.02 -23.61
CA SER A 157 -10.32 -1.44 -24.64
C SER A 157 -8.93 -1.14 -24.09
N LEU A 158 -7.91 -1.25 -24.96
CA LEU A 158 -6.53 -0.94 -24.59
C LEU A 158 -6.39 0.50 -24.08
N GLU A 159 -7.18 1.43 -24.64
CA GLU A 159 -7.22 2.83 -24.18
C GLU A 159 -7.69 2.94 -22.74
N THR A 160 -8.82 2.29 -22.38
CA THR A 160 -9.32 2.31 -20.99
C THR A 160 -8.37 1.59 -20.04
N VAL A 161 -7.80 0.45 -20.43
CA VAL A 161 -6.79 -0.26 -19.62
C VAL A 161 -5.56 0.63 -19.40
N ALA A 162 -5.05 1.27 -20.45
CA ALA A 162 -3.91 2.18 -20.34
C ALA A 162 -4.23 3.41 -19.49
N PHE A 163 -5.43 3.96 -19.59
CA PHE A 163 -5.88 5.06 -18.74
C PHE A 163 -5.84 4.64 -17.27
N ASN A 164 -6.47 3.49 -16.93
CA ASN A 164 -6.50 2.97 -15.57
C ASN A 164 -5.09 2.73 -15.01
N VAL A 165 -4.20 2.14 -15.81
CA VAL A 165 -2.82 1.89 -15.41
C VAL A 165 -2.06 3.21 -15.17
N ASN A 166 -2.14 4.17 -16.10
CA ASN A 166 -1.42 5.43 -15.98
C ASN A 166 -1.96 6.34 -14.86
N GLU A 167 -3.27 6.33 -14.61
CA GLU A 167 -3.88 7.06 -13.49
C GLU A 167 -3.27 6.62 -12.15
N ASN A 168 -3.00 5.32 -11.97
CA ASN A 168 -2.34 4.81 -10.78
C ASN A 168 -0.91 5.34 -10.63
N PHE A 169 -0.13 5.42 -11.72
CA PHE A 169 1.22 5.97 -11.69
C PHE A 169 1.21 7.46 -11.34
N SER A 170 0.39 8.27 -12.01
CA SER A 170 0.27 9.71 -11.72
C SER A 170 -0.13 9.98 -10.26
N GLN A 171 -1.05 9.19 -9.71
CA GLN A 171 -1.51 9.34 -8.32
C GLN A 171 -0.49 8.87 -7.27
N THR A 172 0.54 8.12 -7.67
CA THR A 172 1.56 7.58 -6.75
C THR A 172 2.92 8.26 -6.84
N GLU A 173 3.10 9.18 -7.80
CA GLU A 173 4.36 9.91 -8.01
C GLU A 173 4.86 10.62 -6.75
N ALA A 174 3.95 11.23 -5.97
CA ALA A 174 4.28 11.92 -4.72
C ALA A 174 4.81 10.98 -3.60
N PHE A 175 4.64 9.67 -3.72
CA PHE A 175 5.07 8.67 -2.74
C PHE A 175 6.38 7.96 -3.14
N VAL A 176 6.95 8.31 -4.29
CA VAL A 176 8.26 7.79 -4.72
C VAL A 176 9.35 8.30 -3.79
N GLY A 177 10.18 7.38 -3.30
CA GLY A 177 11.18 7.63 -2.26
C GLY A 177 10.69 7.35 -0.83
N GLU A 178 9.38 7.13 -0.63
CA GLU A 178 8.79 6.80 0.68
C GLU A 178 8.15 5.40 0.69
N ALA A 179 7.19 5.17 -0.22
CA ALA A 179 6.46 3.89 -0.32
C ALA A 179 7.13 2.91 -1.28
N LEU A 180 7.88 3.41 -2.26
CA LEU A 180 8.64 2.62 -3.23
C LEU A 180 9.79 3.44 -3.80
N SER A 181 10.83 2.78 -4.28
CA SER A 181 11.98 3.46 -4.87
C SER A 181 11.72 4.00 -6.28
N ALA A 182 12.48 5.01 -6.70
CA ALA A 182 12.37 5.57 -8.05
C ALA A 182 12.78 4.56 -9.14
N LYS A 183 13.67 3.62 -8.81
CA LYS A 183 14.00 2.48 -9.68
C LYS A 183 12.76 1.58 -9.86
N ARG A 184 12.17 1.11 -8.76
CA ARG A 184 11.00 0.22 -8.77
C ARG A 184 9.82 0.85 -9.52
N TYR A 185 9.51 2.11 -9.23
CA TYR A 185 8.44 2.85 -9.92
C TYR A 185 8.62 2.85 -11.44
N ARG A 186 9.83 3.21 -11.92
CA ARG A 186 10.13 3.24 -13.37
C ARG A 186 10.08 1.87 -14.01
N GLU A 187 10.57 0.84 -13.32
CA GLU A 187 10.60 -0.53 -13.85
C GLU A 187 9.19 -1.13 -13.99
N ILE A 188 8.33 -0.93 -12.99
CA ILE A 188 6.92 -1.36 -13.06
C ILE A 188 6.19 -0.61 -14.18
N MET A 189 6.38 0.71 -14.27
CA MET A 189 5.77 1.53 -15.32
C MET A 189 6.24 1.12 -16.73
N ALA A 190 7.53 0.86 -16.90
CA ALA A 190 8.10 0.41 -18.17
C ALA A 190 7.56 -0.97 -18.56
N TYR A 191 7.48 -1.91 -17.61
CA TYR A 191 6.86 -3.22 -17.84
C TYR A 191 5.42 -3.10 -18.30
N ALA A 192 4.58 -2.34 -17.57
CA ALA A 192 3.16 -2.23 -17.89
C ALA A 192 2.93 -1.61 -19.27
N ARG A 193 3.66 -0.54 -19.61
CA ARG A 193 3.57 0.11 -20.94
C ARG A 193 4.02 -0.81 -22.06
N LYS A 194 5.20 -1.42 -21.90
CA LYS A 194 5.73 -2.38 -22.88
C LYS A 194 4.79 -3.56 -23.10
N PHE A 195 4.22 -4.12 -22.04
CA PHE A 195 3.27 -5.22 -22.14
C PHE A 195 2.03 -4.83 -22.94
N MET A 196 1.44 -3.66 -22.67
CA MET A 196 0.28 -3.16 -23.39
C MET A 196 0.57 -2.92 -24.87
N GLU A 197 1.76 -2.40 -25.21
CA GLU A 197 2.21 -2.24 -26.59
C GLU A 197 2.39 -3.59 -27.30
N GLU A 198 3.13 -4.53 -26.70
CA GLU A 198 3.43 -5.84 -27.29
C GLU A 198 2.19 -6.76 -27.39
N LYS A 199 1.20 -6.56 -26.51
CA LYS A 199 -0.02 -7.39 -26.44
C LYS A 199 -1.26 -6.68 -26.94
N ALA A 200 -1.13 -5.56 -27.66
CA ALA A 200 -2.27 -4.79 -28.16
C ALA A 200 -3.31 -5.63 -28.93
N GLU A 201 -2.85 -6.54 -29.79
CA GLU A 201 -3.72 -7.47 -30.53
C GLU A 201 -4.47 -8.45 -29.62
N LEU A 202 -3.85 -8.88 -28.52
CA LEU A 202 -4.47 -9.76 -27.55
C LEU A 202 -5.62 -9.04 -26.83
N PHE A 203 -5.40 -7.79 -26.37
CA PHE A 203 -6.48 -6.98 -25.77
C PHE A 203 -7.64 -6.78 -26.76
N ALA A 204 -7.36 -6.42 -28.01
CA ALA A 204 -8.40 -6.26 -29.03
C ALA A 204 -9.18 -7.57 -29.29
N ARG A 205 -8.49 -8.71 -29.29
CA ARG A 205 -9.12 -10.03 -29.45
C ARG A 205 -10.00 -10.38 -28.26
N ARG A 206 -9.55 -10.14 -27.03
CA ARG A 206 -10.33 -10.36 -25.79
C ARG A 206 -11.67 -9.61 -25.86
N VAL A 207 -11.66 -8.36 -26.32
CA VAL A 207 -12.89 -7.58 -26.57
C VAL A 207 -13.79 -8.27 -27.58
N LYS A 208 -13.26 -8.59 -28.78
CA LYS A 208 -14.02 -9.24 -29.86
C LYS A 208 -14.63 -10.58 -29.47
N GLU A 209 -13.97 -11.33 -28.59
CA GLU A 209 -14.41 -12.64 -28.11
C GLU A 209 -15.38 -12.57 -26.91
N GLY A 210 -15.86 -11.38 -26.54
CA GLY A 210 -16.82 -11.20 -25.44
C GLY A 210 -16.23 -11.58 -24.09
N ARG A 211 -14.92 -11.33 -23.90
CA ARG A 211 -14.21 -11.61 -22.65
C ARG A 211 -14.21 -10.43 -21.68
N ILE A 212 -14.75 -9.29 -22.11
CA ILE A 212 -15.01 -8.14 -21.25
C ILE A 212 -16.41 -8.32 -20.68
N ARG A 213 -16.49 -8.36 -19.36
CA ARG A 213 -17.70 -8.68 -18.64
C ARG A 213 -18.03 -7.58 -17.65
N ASP A 214 -19.32 -7.42 -17.40
CA ASP A 214 -19.83 -6.76 -16.19
C ASP A 214 -19.46 -7.64 -14.98
N GLY A 215 -18.22 -7.47 -14.51
CA GLY A 215 -17.60 -8.32 -13.51
C GLY A 215 -17.91 -7.92 -12.07
N HIS A 216 -16.99 -8.29 -11.17
CA HIS A 216 -17.04 -7.93 -9.76
C HIS A 216 -16.25 -6.63 -9.49
N GLY A 217 -15.09 -6.48 -10.13
CA GLY A 217 -14.22 -5.31 -10.01
C GLY A 217 -13.35 -5.24 -8.75
N ASP A 218 -13.76 -5.89 -7.66
CA ASP A 218 -13.01 -5.95 -6.38
C ASP A 218 -12.91 -7.38 -5.80
N LEU A 219 -12.52 -8.35 -6.61
CA LEU A 219 -12.51 -9.77 -6.23
C LEU A 219 -11.22 -10.15 -5.46
N TYR A 220 -11.24 -10.05 -4.13
CA TYR A 220 -10.14 -10.48 -3.24
C TYR A 220 -10.67 -11.03 -1.91
N SER A 221 -9.80 -11.59 -1.06
CA SER A 221 -10.23 -12.36 0.12
C SER A 221 -11.05 -11.60 1.16
N ALA A 222 -10.99 -10.27 1.22
CA ALA A 222 -11.85 -9.51 2.13
C ALA A 222 -13.33 -9.55 1.73
N ASN A 223 -13.61 -9.85 0.45
CA ASN A 223 -14.91 -9.82 -0.18
C ASN A 223 -15.48 -11.23 -0.42
N ILE A 224 -14.94 -12.24 0.29
CA ILE A 224 -15.35 -13.65 0.19
C ILE A 224 -15.63 -14.20 1.59
N CYS A 225 -16.79 -14.84 1.75
CA CYS A 225 -17.21 -15.48 2.99
C CYS A 225 -17.80 -16.87 2.71
N PHE A 226 -17.36 -17.88 3.45
CA PHE A 226 -17.86 -19.25 3.36
C PHE A 226 -18.95 -19.49 4.41
N ASP A 227 -20.10 -19.99 3.97
CA ASP A 227 -21.19 -20.45 4.83
C ASP A 227 -21.21 -21.97 4.81
N GLU A 228 -20.38 -22.59 5.66
CA GLU A 228 -20.26 -24.05 5.77
C GLU A 228 -21.61 -24.74 6.06
N PRO A 229 -22.45 -24.24 7.00
CA PRO A 229 -23.78 -24.83 7.22
C PRO A 229 -24.64 -24.90 5.96
N ARG A 230 -24.56 -23.90 5.09
CA ARG A 230 -25.31 -23.85 3.82
C ARG A 230 -24.55 -24.44 2.63
N GLN A 231 -23.28 -24.80 2.81
CA GLN A 231 -22.35 -25.18 1.75
C GLN A 231 -22.29 -24.16 0.61
N ASP A 232 -22.41 -22.87 0.93
CA ASP A 232 -22.39 -21.77 -0.04
C ASP A 232 -21.17 -20.86 0.20
N VAL A 233 -20.84 -20.08 -0.83
CA VAL A 233 -19.83 -19.03 -0.76
C VAL A 233 -20.45 -17.71 -1.20
N TYR A 234 -20.34 -16.70 -0.35
CA TYR A 234 -20.75 -15.33 -0.59
C TYR A 234 -19.56 -14.55 -1.12
N ILE A 235 -19.67 -14.05 -2.35
CA ILE A 235 -18.72 -13.13 -2.98
C ILE A 235 -19.44 -11.79 -3.12
N PHE A 236 -19.08 -10.83 -2.28
CA PHE A 236 -19.86 -9.63 -1.99
C PHE A 236 -19.03 -8.35 -2.16
N ASP A 237 -19.65 -7.19 -2.02
CA ASP A 237 -19.02 -5.88 -2.23
C ASP A 237 -18.49 -5.65 -3.67
N CYS A 238 -19.26 -6.11 -4.67
CA CYS A 238 -19.07 -5.75 -6.06
C CYS A 238 -19.15 -4.23 -6.24
N ILE A 239 -18.23 -3.64 -7.02
CA ILE A 239 -18.15 -2.19 -7.21
C ILE A 239 -19.41 -1.66 -7.87
N GLU A 240 -20.16 -0.83 -7.16
CA GLU A 240 -21.46 -0.28 -7.61
C GLU A 240 -21.39 1.15 -8.15
N PHE A 241 -20.29 1.85 -7.90
CA PHE A 241 -20.18 3.30 -8.11
C PHE A 241 -19.39 3.70 -9.36
N ASN A 242 -18.69 2.76 -10.00
CA ASN A 242 -17.87 3.05 -11.16
C ASN A 242 -17.75 1.85 -12.09
N ASP A 243 -18.46 1.93 -13.22
CA ASP A 243 -18.50 0.86 -14.22
C ASP A 243 -17.12 0.58 -14.81
N ARG A 244 -16.23 1.57 -14.93
CA ARG A 244 -14.84 1.36 -15.41
C ARG A 244 -14.01 0.45 -14.52
N PHE A 245 -14.34 0.37 -13.22
CA PHE A 245 -13.64 -0.52 -12.29
C PHE A 245 -14.31 -1.90 -12.18
N ARG A 246 -15.61 -2.00 -12.52
CA ARG A 246 -16.40 -3.23 -12.46
C ARG A 246 -16.39 -3.99 -13.79
N CYS A 247 -16.66 -3.30 -14.89
CA CYS A 247 -16.59 -3.81 -16.24
C CYS A 247 -15.13 -3.95 -16.65
N GLY A 248 -14.77 -5.12 -17.15
CA GLY A 248 -13.41 -5.35 -17.59
C GLY A 248 -13.19 -6.78 -18.03
N ASP A 249 -11.96 -7.02 -18.42
CA ASP A 249 -11.48 -8.34 -18.78
C ASP A 249 -11.60 -9.31 -17.58
N VAL A 250 -12.19 -10.49 -17.78
CA VAL A 250 -12.33 -11.51 -16.71
C VAL A 250 -10.99 -11.86 -16.06
N ALA A 251 -9.89 -11.82 -16.83
CA ALA A 251 -8.54 -12.04 -16.32
C ALA A 251 -8.15 -11.04 -15.23
N CYS A 252 -8.70 -9.82 -15.25
CA CYS A 252 -8.41 -8.80 -14.26
C CYS A 252 -8.98 -9.15 -12.87
N ASP A 253 -10.19 -9.70 -12.80
CA ASP A 253 -10.78 -10.14 -11.53
C ASP A 253 -10.10 -11.42 -11.02
N ILE A 254 -9.86 -12.40 -11.90
CA ILE A 254 -9.16 -13.64 -11.53
C ILE A 254 -7.72 -13.35 -11.07
N ALA A 255 -7.03 -12.43 -11.74
CA ALA A 255 -5.71 -11.97 -11.29
C ALA A 255 -5.77 -11.29 -9.93
N PHE A 256 -6.86 -10.61 -9.57
CA PHE A 256 -6.96 -9.94 -8.29
C PHE A 256 -6.96 -10.95 -7.13
N LEU A 257 -7.83 -11.97 -7.17
CA LEU A 257 -7.86 -12.98 -6.11
C LEU A 257 -6.56 -13.80 -6.08
N ALA A 258 -6.01 -14.15 -7.25
CA ALA A 258 -4.75 -14.87 -7.32
C ALA A 258 -3.58 -14.03 -6.75
N MET A 259 -3.51 -12.74 -7.05
CA MET A 259 -2.53 -11.81 -6.48
C MET A 259 -2.68 -11.70 -4.96
N ASP A 260 -3.90 -11.65 -4.45
CA ASP A 260 -4.20 -11.58 -3.01
C ASP A 260 -3.75 -12.86 -2.28
N LEU A 261 -3.98 -14.03 -2.88
CA LEU A 261 -3.43 -15.30 -2.37
C LEU A 261 -1.90 -15.29 -2.34
N ASP A 262 -1.25 -14.79 -3.40
CA ASP A 262 0.20 -14.65 -3.46
C ASP A 262 0.73 -13.67 -2.40
N TYR A 263 0.02 -12.56 -2.14
CA TYR A 263 0.35 -11.60 -1.09
C TYR A 263 0.34 -12.23 0.31
N HIS A 264 -0.55 -13.19 0.53
CA HIS A 264 -0.65 -13.99 1.75
C HIS A 264 0.28 -15.21 1.79
N GLY A 265 1.15 -15.39 0.79
CA GLY A 265 2.11 -16.50 0.72
C GLY A 265 1.49 -17.84 0.30
N LEU A 266 0.27 -17.83 -0.25
CA LEU A 266 -0.49 -19.02 -0.62
C LEU A 266 -0.33 -19.34 -2.12
N LYS A 267 0.91 -19.36 -2.61
CA LYS A 267 1.23 -19.53 -4.05
C LYS A 267 0.66 -20.83 -4.64
N ASP A 268 0.67 -21.92 -3.88
CA ASP A 268 0.10 -23.20 -4.32
C ASP A 268 -1.42 -23.11 -4.51
N LEU A 269 -2.13 -22.39 -3.63
CA LEU A 269 -3.57 -22.16 -3.76
C LEU A 269 -3.89 -21.13 -4.86
N SER A 270 -3.04 -20.12 -5.07
CA SER A 270 -3.12 -19.20 -6.21
C SER A 270 -3.03 -19.96 -7.54
N GLY A 271 -2.04 -20.84 -7.68
CA GLY A 271 -1.89 -21.72 -8.85
C GLY A 271 -3.07 -22.68 -9.02
N TYR A 272 -3.53 -23.29 -7.93
CA TYR A 272 -4.71 -24.16 -7.94
C TYR A 272 -5.98 -23.42 -8.38
N PHE A 273 -6.20 -22.20 -7.89
CA PHE A 273 -7.32 -21.34 -8.28
C PHE A 273 -7.31 -21.02 -9.77
N ILE A 274 -6.16 -20.57 -10.29
CA ILE A 274 -6.00 -20.25 -11.72
C ILE A 274 -6.27 -21.49 -12.57
N ASN A 275 -5.67 -22.63 -12.23
CA ASN A 275 -5.83 -23.87 -12.98
C ASN A 275 -7.28 -24.37 -12.98
N GLY A 276 -7.94 -24.34 -11.81
CA GLY A 276 -9.34 -24.70 -11.68
C GLY A 276 -10.25 -23.81 -12.52
N PHE A 277 -10.02 -22.49 -12.49
CA PHE A 277 -10.80 -21.54 -13.28
C PHE A 277 -10.59 -21.74 -14.79
N VAL A 278 -9.34 -21.85 -15.25
CA VAL A 278 -9.03 -22.07 -16.67
C VAL A 278 -9.60 -23.40 -17.16
N SER A 279 -9.49 -24.46 -16.36
CA SER A 279 -10.01 -25.78 -16.70
C SER A 279 -11.53 -25.79 -16.88
N LEU A 280 -12.28 -25.06 -16.05
CA LEU A 280 -13.75 -25.04 -16.12
C LEU A 280 -14.30 -23.98 -17.09
N SER A 281 -13.61 -22.85 -17.25
CA SER A 281 -14.02 -21.78 -18.17
C SER A 281 -13.58 -22.01 -19.63
N GLY A 282 -12.53 -22.81 -19.83
CA GLY A 282 -11.88 -23.00 -21.13
C GLY A 282 -11.04 -21.80 -21.60
N ASP A 283 -10.87 -20.77 -20.78
CA ASP A 283 -10.15 -19.54 -21.15
C ASP A 283 -8.64 -19.66 -20.94
N GLN A 284 -7.95 -20.36 -21.84
CA GLN A 284 -6.48 -20.52 -21.74
C GLN A 284 -5.72 -19.23 -22.02
N GLU A 285 -6.28 -18.31 -22.82
CA GLU A 285 -5.58 -17.06 -23.17
C GLU A 285 -5.45 -16.10 -21.99
N LEU A 286 -6.32 -16.23 -20.97
CA LEU A 286 -6.21 -15.52 -19.69
C LEU A 286 -4.82 -15.67 -19.06
N LEU A 287 -4.18 -16.85 -19.17
CA LEU A 287 -2.83 -17.09 -18.63
C LEU A 287 -1.79 -16.11 -19.16
N LYS A 288 -1.97 -15.63 -20.40
CA LYS A 288 -1.05 -14.66 -21.04
C LYS A 288 -1.16 -13.26 -20.44
N LEU A 289 -2.24 -12.95 -19.72
CA LEU A 289 -2.55 -11.64 -19.14
C LEU A 289 -2.38 -11.60 -17.63
N LEU A 290 -2.21 -12.75 -16.97
CA LEU A 290 -2.25 -12.84 -15.51
C LEU A 290 -1.18 -11.99 -14.83
N ASP A 291 0.09 -12.10 -15.21
CA ASP A 291 1.14 -11.34 -14.54
C ASP A 291 0.97 -9.82 -14.74
N PHE A 292 0.47 -9.40 -15.90
CA PHE A 292 0.11 -8.00 -16.13
C PHE A 292 -1.00 -7.53 -15.19
N TYR A 293 -2.11 -8.26 -15.11
CA TYR A 293 -3.22 -7.86 -14.24
C TYR A 293 -2.91 -8.04 -12.75
N LYS A 294 -2.11 -9.03 -12.37
CA LYS A 294 -1.62 -9.21 -10.99
C LYS A 294 -0.71 -8.04 -10.61
N CYS A 295 0.20 -7.63 -11.50
CA CYS A 295 1.01 -6.43 -11.34
C CYS A 295 0.13 -5.18 -11.13
N TYR A 296 -0.86 -4.98 -12.01
CA TYR A 296 -1.80 -3.87 -11.92
C TYR A 296 -2.58 -3.86 -10.59
N ARG A 297 -3.17 -4.99 -10.19
CA ARG A 297 -3.96 -5.09 -8.95
C ARG A 297 -3.11 -4.93 -7.69
N ALA A 298 -1.90 -5.50 -7.67
CA ALA A 298 -0.94 -5.25 -6.60
C ALA A 298 -0.61 -3.75 -6.51
N TYR A 299 -0.37 -3.08 -7.64
CA TYR A 299 -0.12 -1.64 -7.66
C TYR A 299 -1.32 -0.82 -7.15
N VAL A 300 -2.55 -1.19 -7.53
CA VAL A 300 -3.78 -0.56 -7.00
C VAL A 300 -3.85 -0.69 -5.48
N ARG A 301 -3.59 -1.88 -4.91
CA ARG A 301 -3.56 -2.07 -3.45
C ARG A 301 -2.46 -1.23 -2.78
N GLY A 302 -1.29 -1.15 -3.41
CA GLY A 302 -0.19 -0.27 -2.99
C GLY A 302 -0.62 1.20 -2.92
N LYS A 303 -1.28 1.69 -3.98
CA LYS A 303 -1.82 3.06 -4.04
C LYS A 303 -2.81 3.34 -2.91
N ILE A 304 -3.75 2.42 -2.64
CA ILE A 304 -4.73 2.60 -1.56
C ILE A 304 -4.02 2.73 -0.21
N GLY A 305 -2.99 1.90 0.05
CA GLY A 305 -2.18 2.03 1.26
C GLY A 305 -1.46 3.38 1.37
N CYS A 306 -0.96 3.94 0.26
CA CYS A 306 -0.40 5.30 0.23
C CYS A 306 -1.42 6.38 0.58
N PHE A 307 -2.66 6.27 0.08
CA PHE A 307 -3.71 7.22 0.42
C PHE A 307 -4.06 7.17 1.91
N THR A 308 -4.21 5.97 2.48
CA THR A 308 -4.40 5.79 3.93
C THR A 308 -3.22 6.33 4.73
N TRP A 309 -1.97 6.13 4.26
CA TRP A 309 -0.78 6.71 4.88
C TRP A 309 -0.80 8.25 4.90
N SER A 310 -1.31 8.88 3.84
CA SER A 310 -1.39 10.34 3.70
C SER A 310 -2.55 10.99 4.45
N ALA A 311 -3.54 10.22 4.90
CA ALA A 311 -4.76 10.74 5.53
C ALA A 311 -4.51 11.12 7.01
N PRO A 312 -4.45 12.41 7.38
CA PRO A 312 -4.09 12.85 8.73
C PRO A 312 -5.12 12.45 9.80
N GLU A 313 -6.37 12.20 9.42
CA GLU A 313 -7.45 11.75 10.29
C GLU A 313 -7.33 10.29 10.72
N VAL A 314 -6.51 9.49 10.04
CA VAL A 314 -6.27 8.08 10.35
C VAL A 314 -5.25 7.98 11.49
N PRO A 315 -5.47 7.12 12.50
CA PRO A 315 -4.53 6.95 13.61
C PRO A 315 -3.09 6.63 13.14
N PRO A 316 -2.04 7.17 13.78
CA PRO A 316 -0.65 7.00 13.33
C PRO A 316 -0.20 5.54 13.17
N GLU A 317 -0.68 4.63 14.02
CA GLU A 317 -0.36 3.20 13.92
C GLU A 317 -0.96 2.57 12.68
N VAL A 318 -2.23 2.83 12.39
CA VAL A 318 -2.94 2.36 11.20
C VAL A 318 -2.29 2.91 9.93
N ARG A 319 -1.89 4.18 9.94
CA ARG A 319 -1.14 4.79 8.84
C ARG A 319 0.17 4.05 8.58
N ARG A 320 0.97 3.79 9.62
CA ARG A 320 2.24 3.06 9.48
C ARG A 320 2.04 1.65 8.94
N GLN A 321 1.01 0.95 9.41
CA GLN A 321 0.64 -0.36 8.88
C GLN A 321 0.28 -0.27 7.39
N ALA A 322 -0.54 0.71 6.99
CA ALA A 322 -0.91 0.91 5.60
C ALA A 322 0.29 1.19 4.68
N LEU A 323 1.29 1.94 5.16
CA LEU A 323 2.54 2.15 4.42
C LEU A 323 3.35 0.86 4.27
N SER A 324 3.44 0.04 5.34
CA SER A 324 4.10 -1.27 5.30
C SER A 324 3.43 -2.22 4.29
N GLU A 325 2.10 -2.29 4.33
CA GLU A 325 1.31 -3.06 3.37
C GLU A 325 1.51 -2.53 1.94
N ALA A 326 1.50 -1.21 1.75
CA ALA A 326 1.75 -0.60 0.44
C ALA A 326 3.11 -1.01 -0.15
N ARG A 327 4.17 -0.95 0.66
CA ARG A 327 5.52 -1.39 0.27
C ARG A 327 5.55 -2.85 -0.17
N ARG A 328 4.86 -3.74 0.56
CA ARG A 328 4.74 -5.16 0.21
C ARG A 328 4.00 -5.37 -1.11
N TYR A 329 2.92 -4.62 -1.34
CA TYR A 329 2.19 -4.68 -2.60
C TYR A 329 3.02 -4.17 -3.79
N PHE A 330 3.79 -3.09 -3.63
CA PHE A 330 4.69 -2.62 -4.69
C PHE A 330 5.82 -3.61 -4.96
N ALA A 331 6.36 -4.27 -3.93
CA ALA A 331 7.32 -5.35 -4.11
C ALA A 331 6.71 -6.52 -4.90
N LEU A 332 5.47 -6.88 -4.60
CA LEU A 332 4.74 -7.92 -5.33
C LEU A 332 4.46 -7.52 -6.79
N ALA A 333 4.08 -6.26 -7.05
CA ALA A 333 3.94 -5.73 -8.41
C ALA A 333 5.27 -5.79 -9.18
N HIS A 334 6.38 -5.44 -8.52
CA HIS A 334 7.73 -5.52 -9.09
C HIS A 334 8.13 -6.96 -9.43
N HIS A 335 7.74 -7.93 -8.60
CA HIS A 335 7.94 -9.35 -8.87
C HIS A 335 7.23 -9.79 -10.17
N TYR A 336 5.96 -9.43 -10.35
CA TYR A 336 5.23 -9.73 -11.58
C TYR A 336 5.77 -9.01 -12.82
N ALA A 337 6.48 -7.89 -12.65
CA ALA A 337 7.23 -7.23 -13.72
C ALA A 337 8.53 -7.99 -14.11
N GLY A 338 8.74 -9.20 -13.60
CA GLY A 338 9.87 -10.07 -13.91
C GLY A 338 11.16 -9.71 -13.15
N LYS A 339 11.05 -9.06 -11.98
CA LYS A 339 12.20 -8.63 -11.18
C LYS A 339 12.35 -9.47 -9.92
N SER A 340 13.59 -9.84 -9.61
CA SER A 340 13.92 -10.58 -8.39
C SER A 340 14.19 -9.60 -7.25
N PRO A 341 13.64 -9.83 -6.04
CA PRO A 341 13.92 -8.97 -4.90
C PRO A 341 15.34 -9.23 -4.38
N GLN A 342 16.29 -8.38 -4.75
CA GLN A 342 17.65 -8.38 -4.19
C GLN A 342 17.90 -7.08 -3.42
N GLY A 343 17.38 -6.99 -2.20
CA GLY A 343 17.56 -5.79 -1.40
C GLY A 343 18.98 -5.69 -0.84
N ARG A 344 19.38 -4.48 -0.45
CA ARG A 344 20.71 -4.21 0.09
C ARG A 344 20.74 -2.93 0.91
N ILE A 345 21.67 -2.86 1.87
CA ILE A 345 21.83 -1.70 2.76
C ILE A 345 23.20 -1.07 2.53
N ILE A 346 23.23 0.24 2.29
CA ILE A 346 24.47 1.04 2.23
C ILE A 346 24.44 2.06 3.36
N VAL A 347 25.41 1.99 4.26
CA VAL A 347 25.57 2.95 5.35
C VAL A 347 26.61 3.97 4.97
N ILE A 348 26.21 5.23 4.80
CA ILE A 348 27.15 6.35 4.61
C ILE A 348 27.23 7.14 5.91
N PHE A 349 28.42 7.18 6.49
CA PHE A 349 28.62 7.72 7.83
C PHE A 349 29.94 8.48 7.97
N GLY A 350 30.05 9.27 9.04
CA GLY A 350 31.17 10.17 9.29
C GLY A 350 30.75 11.36 10.12
N LEU A 351 31.73 12.13 10.60
CA LEU A 351 31.51 13.34 11.40
C LEU A 351 30.70 14.39 10.61
N SER A 352 30.01 15.28 11.33
CA SER A 352 29.33 16.42 10.71
C SER A 352 30.29 17.25 9.86
N GLY A 353 29.85 17.67 8.66
CA GLY A 353 30.65 18.46 7.72
C GLY A 353 31.56 17.66 6.77
N THR A 354 31.65 16.33 6.93
CA THR A 354 32.44 15.44 6.05
C THR A 354 31.82 15.15 4.68
N GLY A 355 30.76 15.84 4.26
CA GLY A 355 30.12 15.62 2.95
C GLY A 355 29.28 14.33 2.81
N LYS A 356 29.10 13.55 3.89
CA LYS A 356 28.33 12.30 3.90
C LYS A 356 26.92 12.42 3.29
N SER A 357 26.16 13.46 3.66
CA SER A 357 24.79 13.66 3.20
C SER A 357 24.73 14.05 1.72
N THR A 358 25.76 14.77 1.24
CA THR A 358 25.90 15.11 -0.18
C THR A 358 26.15 13.85 -1.01
N LEU A 359 27.08 12.99 -0.58
CA LEU A 359 27.36 11.72 -1.24
C LEU A 359 26.16 10.77 -1.18
N ALA A 360 25.51 10.65 -0.02
CA ALA A 360 24.36 9.76 0.18
C ALA A 360 23.17 10.14 -0.71
N ARG A 361 22.87 11.43 -0.83
CA ARG A 361 21.83 11.92 -1.75
C ARG A 361 22.19 11.68 -3.21
N ALA A 362 23.44 11.94 -3.59
CA ALA A 362 23.91 11.72 -4.96
C ALA A 362 23.82 10.23 -5.34
N LEU A 363 24.26 9.33 -4.46
CA LEU A 363 24.16 7.89 -4.66
C LEU A 363 22.70 7.40 -4.68
N ALA A 364 21.85 7.94 -3.80
CA ALA A 364 20.43 7.59 -3.77
C ALA A 364 19.73 7.96 -5.08
N ASN A 365 19.98 9.17 -5.59
CA ASN A 365 19.41 9.65 -6.84
C ASN A 365 19.88 8.82 -8.05
N ASP A 366 21.18 8.53 -8.11
CA ASP A 366 21.78 7.75 -9.20
C ASP A 366 21.25 6.30 -9.23
N GLN A 367 21.14 5.67 -8.07
CA GLN A 367 20.64 4.28 -7.95
C GLN A 367 19.10 4.20 -7.90
N GLY A 368 18.42 5.35 -7.82
CA GLY A 368 16.99 5.43 -7.56
C GLY A 368 16.60 4.71 -6.26
N ALA A 369 17.46 4.74 -5.24
CA ALA A 369 17.35 4.02 -3.97
C ALA A 369 16.54 4.80 -2.91
N ILE A 370 16.08 4.11 -1.86
CA ILE A 370 15.44 4.76 -0.71
C ILE A 370 16.51 5.43 0.16
N TYR A 371 16.32 6.72 0.47
CA TYR A 371 17.24 7.51 1.26
C TYR A 371 16.67 7.80 2.65
N LEU A 372 17.30 7.24 3.69
CA LEU A 372 16.94 7.46 5.08
C LEU A 372 18.02 8.28 5.78
N ASN A 373 17.66 9.47 6.23
CA ASN A 373 18.56 10.38 6.95
C ASN A 373 18.11 10.54 8.41
N SER A 374 19.05 10.48 9.35
CA SER A 374 18.71 10.54 10.78
C SER A 374 18.00 11.83 11.18
N ASP A 375 18.32 12.98 10.58
CA ASP A 375 17.71 14.26 10.92
C ASP A 375 16.26 14.33 10.39
N ILE A 376 16.01 13.77 9.21
CA ILE A 376 14.65 13.60 8.66
C ILE A 376 13.81 12.66 9.53
N VAL A 377 14.35 11.48 9.85
CA VAL A 377 13.66 10.47 10.67
C VAL A 377 13.35 11.04 12.06
N ARG A 378 14.30 11.76 12.66
CA ARG A 378 14.12 12.41 13.97
C ARG A 378 12.98 13.42 13.95
N LYS A 379 12.96 14.32 12.96
CA LYS A 379 11.89 15.32 12.82
C LYS A 379 10.53 14.65 12.58
N ARG A 380 10.48 13.63 11.72
CA ARG A 380 9.27 12.82 11.46
C ARG A 380 8.72 12.19 12.73
N LEU A 381 9.57 11.61 13.59
CA LEU A 381 9.16 11.01 14.87
C LEU A 381 8.60 12.03 15.87
N LEU A 382 8.99 13.29 15.74
CA LEU A 382 8.54 14.40 16.60
C LEU A 382 7.38 15.21 15.99
N GLY A 383 6.93 14.88 14.79
CA GLY A 383 5.90 15.63 14.08
C GLY A 383 6.37 17.01 13.58
N ILE A 384 7.68 17.21 13.46
CA ILE A 384 8.32 18.46 13.01
C ILE A 384 8.51 18.41 11.49
N ALA A 385 8.33 19.54 10.81
CA ALA A 385 8.56 19.61 9.37
C ALA A 385 10.05 19.34 9.03
N PRO A 386 10.39 18.56 7.99
CA PRO A 386 11.78 18.18 7.69
C PRO A 386 12.75 19.37 7.48
N GLN A 387 12.23 20.50 7.01
CA GLN A 387 12.97 21.73 6.70
C GLN A 387 13.10 22.68 7.91
N GLU A 388 12.41 22.40 9.01
CA GLU A 388 12.45 23.24 10.20
C GLU A 388 13.75 23.00 10.98
N HIS A 389 14.50 24.07 11.26
CA HIS A 389 15.75 23.99 12.00
C HIS A 389 15.50 24.07 13.51
N HIS A 390 16.05 23.11 14.26
CA HIS A 390 16.03 23.11 15.72
C HIS A 390 17.47 23.15 16.24
N PHE A 391 17.91 24.34 16.63
CA PHE A 391 19.28 24.58 17.11
C PHE A 391 19.48 24.19 18.58
N GLU A 392 19.26 22.92 18.89
CA GLU A 392 19.43 22.40 20.25
C GLU A 392 20.91 22.13 20.61
N PRO A 393 21.31 22.26 21.88
CA PRO A 393 22.64 21.85 22.35
C PRO A 393 22.93 20.36 22.12
N PHE A 394 24.22 19.99 22.08
CA PHE A 394 24.62 18.59 21.91
C PHE A 394 24.03 17.70 23.01
N GLY A 395 23.33 16.64 22.60
CA GLY A 395 22.74 15.67 23.55
C GLY A 395 21.47 16.16 24.24
N GLN A 396 20.85 17.26 23.79
CA GLN A 396 19.65 17.83 24.39
C GLN A 396 18.49 17.94 23.39
N GLY A 397 17.29 18.15 23.90
CA GLY A 397 16.08 18.30 23.09
C GLY A 397 15.89 17.14 22.13
N ILE A 398 15.80 17.44 20.84
CA ILE A 398 15.64 16.42 19.79
C ILE A 398 16.86 15.48 19.66
N TYR A 399 18.02 15.87 20.20
CA TYR A 399 19.28 15.11 20.20
C TYR A 399 19.56 14.39 21.51
N SER A 400 18.57 14.25 22.41
CA SER A 400 18.77 13.48 23.65
C SER A 400 19.22 12.04 23.37
N PRO A 401 19.89 11.36 24.32
CA PRO A 401 20.26 9.96 24.17
C PRO A 401 19.07 9.06 23.83
N GLU A 402 17.93 9.26 24.50
CA GLU A 402 16.69 8.51 24.28
C GLU A 402 16.13 8.77 22.87
N MET A 403 16.12 10.04 22.44
CA MET A 403 15.62 10.38 21.10
C MET A 403 16.56 9.91 19.99
N THR A 404 17.87 9.95 20.23
CA THR A 404 18.89 9.37 19.35
C THR A 404 18.67 7.88 19.20
N GLN A 405 18.51 7.14 20.29
CA GLN A 405 18.25 5.71 20.26
C GLN A 405 16.98 5.39 19.46
N LYS A 406 15.86 6.08 19.75
CA LYS A 406 14.60 5.93 19.02
C LYS A 406 14.76 6.20 17.52
N THR A 407 15.49 7.25 17.15
CA THR A 407 15.73 7.62 15.75
C THR A 407 16.51 6.54 15.02
N TYR A 408 17.62 6.09 15.60
CA TYR A 408 18.49 5.10 14.96
C TYR A 408 17.80 3.74 14.86
N MET A 409 17.09 3.28 15.90
CA MET A 409 16.34 2.02 15.82
C MET A 409 15.23 2.08 14.78
N ALA A 410 14.43 3.17 14.75
CA ALA A 410 13.41 3.35 13.72
C ALA A 410 14.00 3.33 12.29
N MET A 411 15.15 3.97 12.09
CA MET A 411 15.84 3.99 10.81
C MET A 411 16.39 2.61 10.40
N VAL A 412 16.92 1.84 11.36
CA VAL A 412 17.41 0.47 11.15
C VAL A 412 16.26 -0.48 10.82
N ASP A 413 15.15 -0.38 11.56
CA ASP A 413 13.95 -1.19 11.35
C ASP A 413 13.33 -0.93 9.99
N GLU A 414 13.21 0.35 9.60
CA GLU A 414 12.71 0.74 8.27
C GLU A 414 13.62 0.26 7.14
N ALA A 415 14.95 0.35 7.32
CA ALA A 415 15.90 -0.19 6.33
C ALA A 415 15.81 -1.71 6.19
N ARG A 416 15.66 -2.43 7.30
CA ARG A 416 15.47 -3.89 7.31
C ARG A 416 14.23 -4.28 6.53
N GLU A 417 13.11 -3.63 6.81
CA GLU A 417 11.83 -3.89 6.15
C GLU A 417 11.96 -3.67 4.64
N LEU A 418 12.38 -2.48 4.22
CA LEU A 418 12.52 -2.12 2.81
C LEU A 418 13.50 -3.03 2.06
N ALA A 419 14.65 -3.33 2.66
CA ALA A 419 15.63 -4.21 2.05
C ALA A 419 15.11 -5.65 1.94
N SER A 420 14.37 -6.16 2.94
CA SER A 420 13.74 -7.49 2.83
C SER A 420 12.73 -7.58 1.67
N LEU A 421 12.17 -6.44 1.26
CA LEU A 421 11.28 -6.32 0.11
C LEU A 421 12.00 -6.11 -1.21
N GLY A 422 13.34 -6.21 -1.25
CA GLY A 422 14.11 -6.06 -2.47
C GLY A 422 14.60 -4.65 -2.78
N GLU A 423 14.41 -3.68 -1.87
CA GLU A 423 14.86 -2.30 -2.10
C GLU A 423 16.35 -2.11 -1.77
N THR A 424 17.00 -1.20 -2.50
CA THR A 424 18.28 -0.63 -2.06
C THR A 424 17.99 0.52 -1.10
N VAL A 425 18.56 0.46 0.10
CA VAL A 425 18.38 1.48 1.14
C VAL A 425 19.71 2.12 1.50
N ILE A 426 19.76 3.45 1.50
CA ILE A 426 20.92 4.24 1.89
C ILE A 426 20.63 4.91 3.24
N LEU A 427 21.41 4.54 4.26
CA LEU A 427 21.38 5.15 5.59
C LEU A 427 22.41 6.28 5.67
N ASP A 428 21.97 7.50 5.98
CA ASP A 428 22.83 8.66 6.25
C ASP A 428 22.66 9.13 7.70
N ALA A 429 23.68 8.85 8.50
CA ALA A 429 23.79 9.37 9.86
C ALA A 429 25.26 9.43 10.27
N THR A 430 25.55 10.09 11.40
CA THR A 430 26.92 10.10 11.94
C THR A 430 27.38 8.69 12.32
N PHE A 431 26.47 7.81 12.77
CA PHE A 431 26.76 6.47 13.31
C PHE A 431 27.99 6.51 14.23
N LYS A 432 28.00 7.44 15.19
CA LYS A 432 29.12 7.69 16.11
C LYS A 432 29.39 6.48 17.01
N ASP A 433 28.33 5.84 17.50
CA ASP A 433 28.41 4.73 18.45
C ASP A 433 28.49 3.38 17.72
N GLU A 434 29.30 2.46 18.25
CA GLU A 434 29.48 1.12 17.68
C GLU A 434 28.17 0.31 17.74
N GLU A 435 27.38 0.49 18.78
CA GLU A 435 26.09 -0.19 18.97
C GLU A 435 25.15 -0.01 17.78
N TYR A 436 25.05 1.20 17.23
CA TYR A 436 24.19 1.47 16.08
C TYR A 436 24.71 0.85 14.78
N ARG A 437 26.04 0.76 14.62
CA ARG A 437 26.63 0.06 13.48
C ARG A 437 26.36 -1.45 13.56
N GLN A 438 26.44 -2.02 14.77
CA GLN A 438 26.10 -3.42 15.02
C GLN A 438 24.59 -3.69 14.86
N ALA A 439 23.73 -2.74 15.22
CA ALA A 439 22.29 -2.85 14.99
C ALA A 439 21.96 -3.00 13.49
N VAL A 440 22.61 -2.22 12.62
CA VAL A 440 22.46 -2.38 11.16
C VAL A 440 22.89 -3.78 10.71
N LEU A 441 24.04 -4.27 11.18
CA LEU A 441 24.53 -5.61 10.83
C LEU A 441 23.56 -6.71 11.24
N LYS A 442 23.05 -6.66 12.48
CA LYS A 442 22.05 -7.60 12.99
C LYS A 442 20.77 -7.57 12.16
N ALA A 443 20.29 -6.37 11.84
CA ALA A 443 19.09 -6.19 11.02
C ALA A 443 19.27 -6.73 9.59
N ALA A 444 20.41 -6.43 8.96
CA ALA A 444 20.75 -6.93 7.64
C ALA A 444 20.84 -8.46 7.61
N SER A 445 21.50 -9.06 8.61
CA SER A 445 21.59 -10.51 8.77
C SER A 445 20.22 -11.15 8.98
N ALA A 446 19.35 -10.55 9.79
CA ALA A 446 18.00 -11.06 10.04
C ALA A 446 17.10 -11.03 8.79
N ALA A 447 17.34 -10.08 7.88
CA ALA A 447 16.66 -9.99 6.59
C ALA A 447 17.38 -10.75 5.45
N ASN A 448 18.52 -11.38 5.73
CA ASN A 448 19.39 -12.01 4.73
C ASN A 448 19.76 -11.08 3.56
N VAL A 449 20.02 -9.80 3.87
CA VAL A 449 20.42 -8.78 2.88
C VAL A 449 21.88 -8.36 3.06
N PRO A 450 22.63 -8.15 1.97
CA PRO A 450 24.01 -7.71 2.05
C PRO A 450 24.09 -6.23 2.47
N VAL A 451 25.17 -5.89 3.18
CA VAL A 451 25.41 -4.55 3.73
C VAL A 451 26.82 -4.06 3.46
N ARG A 452 26.96 -2.76 3.17
CA ARG A 452 28.25 -2.06 2.98
C ARG A 452 28.30 -0.77 3.78
N PHE A 453 29.52 -0.40 4.19
CA PHE A 453 29.77 0.81 4.98
C PHE A 453 30.71 1.76 4.22
N ILE A 454 30.38 3.04 4.18
CA ILE A 454 31.17 4.10 3.55
C ILE A 454 31.44 5.17 4.61
N LEU A 455 32.69 5.26 5.05
CA LEU A 455 33.18 6.29 5.96
C LEU A 455 33.67 7.50 5.15
N CYS A 456 32.95 8.61 5.25
CA CYS A 456 33.38 9.89 4.69
C CYS A 456 34.35 10.61 5.61
N THR A 457 35.46 11.06 5.05
CA THR A 457 36.49 11.86 5.73
C THR A 457 36.72 13.17 4.98
N CYS A 458 37.19 14.18 5.72
CA CYS A 458 37.53 15.50 5.19
C CYS A 458 38.56 16.15 6.14
N PRO A 459 39.56 16.89 5.63
CA PRO A 459 40.43 17.71 6.48
C PRO A 459 39.64 18.67 7.36
N GLU A 460 40.10 18.88 8.59
CA GLU A 460 39.37 19.63 9.61
C GLU A 460 39.17 21.12 9.24
N GLU A 461 40.16 21.74 8.61
CA GLU A 461 40.05 23.12 8.10
C GLU A 461 38.89 23.25 7.09
N GLU A 462 38.76 22.28 6.20
CA GLU A 462 37.68 22.25 5.21
C GLU A 462 36.32 21.98 5.87
N ILE A 463 36.26 21.12 6.90
CA ILE A 463 35.04 20.90 7.69
C ILE A 463 34.57 22.22 8.32
N LYS A 464 35.48 22.98 8.91
CA LYS A 464 35.19 24.28 9.52
C LYS A 464 34.62 25.25 8.49
N HIS A 465 35.24 25.35 7.31
CA HIS A 465 34.74 26.18 6.21
C HIS A 465 33.36 25.75 5.71
N ARG A 466 33.11 24.45 5.57
CA ARG A 466 31.81 23.89 5.12
C ARG A 466 30.69 24.16 6.11
N LEU A 467 30.94 23.95 7.40
CA LEU A 467 29.95 24.21 8.45
C LEU A 467 29.62 25.70 8.58
N ALA A 468 30.60 26.58 8.37
CA ALA A 468 30.36 28.03 8.33
C ALA A 468 29.46 28.42 7.15
N ARG A 469 29.78 27.97 5.93
CA ARG A 469 28.96 28.26 4.72
C ARG A 469 27.54 27.69 4.76
N ARG A 470 27.33 26.62 5.55
CA ARG A 470 26.03 25.95 5.70
C ARG A 470 25.03 26.79 6.50
N LEU A 471 25.49 27.62 7.43
CA LEU A 471 24.62 28.51 8.20
C LEU A 471 23.96 29.60 7.32
N ASP A 472 24.57 29.92 6.18
CA ASP A 472 24.10 30.95 5.25
C ASP A 472 23.16 30.40 4.15
N LYS A 473 22.96 29.07 4.06
CA LYS A 473 22.13 28.44 3.02
C LYS A 473 20.74 28.06 3.54
N THR A 474 19.70 28.56 2.88
CA THR A 474 18.31 28.17 3.11
C THR A 474 18.02 26.76 2.54
N GLY A 475 17.35 25.89 3.31
CA GLY A 475 16.87 24.58 2.84
C GLY A 475 17.80 23.38 3.11
N GLU A 476 18.83 23.52 3.96
CA GLU A 476 19.62 22.37 4.42
C GLU A 476 18.96 21.63 5.58
N VAL A 477 18.92 20.30 5.54
CA VAL A 477 18.18 19.50 6.53
C VAL A 477 18.97 19.21 7.82
N SER A 478 20.31 19.37 7.79
CA SER A 478 21.21 18.93 8.86
C SER A 478 21.66 20.07 9.77
N ASP A 479 21.52 19.90 11.09
CA ASP A 479 21.83 20.93 12.11
C ASP A 479 23.30 20.92 12.58
N GLY A 480 24.22 20.42 11.75
CA GLY A 480 25.64 20.33 12.11
C GLY A 480 26.29 21.71 12.29
N ARG A 481 26.91 21.94 13.46
CA ARG A 481 27.67 23.15 13.82
C ARG A 481 29.11 22.83 14.23
N TRP A 482 29.99 23.83 14.25
CA TRP A 482 31.40 23.62 14.63
C TRP A 482 31.55 23.07 16.05
N GLU A 483 30.76 23.57 17.01
CA GLU A 483 30.78 23.09 18.39
C GLU A 483 30.30 21.65 18.49
N ILE A 484 29.31 21.27 17.66
CA ILE A 484 28.80 19.89 17.56
C ILE A 484 29.86 18.96 16.96
N TYR A 485 30.59 19.41 15.93
CA TYR A 485 31.68 18.63 15.34
C TYR A 485 32.76 18.28 16.37
N LEU A 486 33.22 19.27 17.15
CA LEU A 486 34.23 19.05 18.20
C LEU A 486 33.76 17.99 19.21
N ARG A 487 32.51 18.10 19.68
CA ARG A 487 31.91 17.11 20.59
C ARG A 487 31.77 15.73 19.96
N GLN A 488 31.36 15.65 18.69
CA GLN A 488 31.27 14.37 17.98
C GLN A 488 32.63 13.70 17.85
N LYS A 489 33.70 14.47 17.57
CA LYS A 489 35.06 13.98 17.42
C LYS A 489 35.58 13.35 18.71
N GLU A 490 35.27 13.94 19.87
CA GLU A 490 35.65 13.41 21.20
C GLU A 490 35.04 12.03 21.48
N VAL A 491 33.81 11.79 21.03
CA VAL A 491 33.02 10.59 21.38
C VAL A 491 32.86 9.61 20.21
N PHE A 492 33.52 9.84 19.08
CA PHE A 492 33.38 8.98 17.90
C PHE A 492 34.06 7.64 18.15
N ALA A 493 33.27 6.57 18.29
CA ALA A 493 33.81 5.25 18.58
C ALA A 493 34.68 4.76 17.41
N PRO A 494 35.86 4.17 17.68
CA PRO A 494 36.75 3.65 16.65
C PRO A 494 36.03 2.75 15.64
N VAL A 495 36.37 2.91 14.37
CA VAL A 495 35.82 2.09 13.30
C VAL A 495 36.60 0.77 13.25
N LYS A 496 36.04 -0.27 13.87
CA LYS A 496 36.52 -1.66 13.76
C LYS A 496 36.25 -2.22 12.37
N GLU A 497 36.67 -3.45 12.10
CA GLU A 497 36.41 -4.13 10.83
C GLU A 497 34.90 -4.23 10.57
N LEU A 498 34.41 -3.47 9.60
CA LEU A 498 33.03 -3.50 9.12
C LEU A 498 33.00 -4.16 7.73
N PRO A 499 31.96 -4.96 7.40
CA PRO A 499 31.85 -5.62 6.10
C PRO A 499 31.94 -4.65 4.92
N GLY A 500 32.97 -4.82 4.09
CA GLY A 500 33.20 -3.98 2.90
C GLY A 500 33.33 -2.49 3.21
N LEU A 501 33.94 -2.13 4.34
CA LEU A 501 34.20 -0.75 4.73
C LEU A 501 35.03 -0.03 3.66
N MET A 502 34.47 1.07 3.17
CA MET A 502 35.12 1.98 2.24
C MET A 502 35.43 3.29 2.94
N LYS A 503 36.69 3.73 2.92
CA LYS A 503 37.04 5.11 3.30
C LYS A 503 37.04 5.99 2.05
N VAL A 504 36.40 7.15 2.14
CA VAL A 504 36.21 8.10 1.04
C VAL A 504 36.53 9.51 1.52
N GLU A 505 37.57 10.11 0.95
CA GLU A 505 37.90 11.52 1.16
C GLU A 505 37.01 12.39 0.28
N THR A 506 36.39 13.41 0.87
CA THR A 506 35.33 14.21 0.22
C THR A 506 35.82 15.58 -0.26
N LEU A 507 37.07 15.68 -0.71
CA LEU A 507 37.68 16.92 -1.19
C LEU A 507 37.33 17.26 -2.65
N ALA A 508 37.09 16.24 -3.48
CA ALA A 508 36.72 16.39 -4.88
C ALA A 508 35.23 16.76 -5.06
N PRO A 509 34.82 17.21 -6.26
CA PRO A 509 33.41 17.34 -6.61
C PRO A 509 32.61 16.04 -6.38
N VAL A 510 31.33 16.17 -6.03
CA VAL A 510 30.50 15.00 -5.66
C VAL A 510 30.36 14.01 -6.82
N GLU A 511 30.37 14.47 -8.06
CA GLU A 511 30.26 13.66 -9.27
C GLU A 511 31.47 12.72 -9.42
N GLU A 512 32.67 13.22 -9.13
CA GLU A 512 33.90 12.43 -9.16
C GLU A 512 33.91 11.40 -8.04
N ILE A 513 33.55 11.82 -6.81
CA ILE A 513 33.46 10.93 -5.66
C ILE A 513 32.43 9.83 -5.92
N LEU A 514 31.25 10.19 -6.45
CA LEU A 514 30.19 9.24 -6.78
C LEU A 514 30.67 8.21 -7.81
N SER A 515 31.37 8.65 -8.87
CA SER A 515 31.94 7.75 -9.88
C SER A 515 32.93 6.75 -9.26
N GLN A 516 33.82 7.22 -8.37
CA GLN A 516 34.76 6.37 -7.65
C GLN A 516 34.04 5.37 -6.72
N VAL A 517 33.05 5.84 -5.96
CA VAL A 517 32.25 5.00 -5.04
C VAL A 517 31.51 3.92 -5.82
N LYS A 518 30.85 4.27 -6.93
CA LYS A 518 30.15 3.30 -7.79
C LYS A 518 31.10 2.23 -8.33
N LYS A 519 32.26 2.65 -8.85
CA LYS A 519 33.28 1.71 -9.36
C LYS A 519 33.76 0.74 -8.28
N ARG A 520 33.92 1.22 -7.04
CA ARG A 520 34.37 0.39 -5.91
C ARG A 520 33.27 -0.48 -5.32
N LEU A 521 32.01 -0.06 -5.39
CA LEU A 521 30.88 -0.91 -5.01
C LEU A 521 30.65 -2.01 -6.06
N GLY A 522 30.90 -1.73 -7.34
CA GLY A 522 30.89 -2.73 -8.41
C GLY A 522 29.60 -3.55 -8.42
N ASP A 523 29.74 -4.88 -8.48
CA ASP A 523 28.65 -5.86 -8.47
C ASP A 523 27.77 -5.82 -7.21
N PHE A 524 28.11 -5.02 -6.20
CA PHE A 524 27.19 -4.76 -5.09
C PHE A 524 26.01 -3.86 -5.50
N LEU A 525 26.23 -2.93 -6.45
CA LEU A 525 25.17 -2.04 -6.96
C LEU A 525 24.38 -2.67 -8.11
N PHE A 526 25.00 -3.58 -8.86
CA PHE A 526 24.40 -4.24 -10.01
C PHE A 526 23.95 -5.64 -9.63
N ASP A 527 22.75 -6.05 -10.06
CA ASP A 527 22.32 -7.43 -9.86
C ASP A 527 23.27 -8.34 -10.67
N PRO A 528 24.00 -9.29 -10.06
CA PRO A 528 24.76 -10.26 -10.82
C PRO A 528 23.74 -11.14 -11.57
N GLU A 529 23.86 -11.14 -12.90
CA GLU A 529 23.06 -11.88 -13.90
C GLU A 529 21.75 -11.22 -14.36
N ILE A 530 21.84 -10.60 -15.56
CA ILE A 530 20.80 -10.61 -16.60
C ILE A 530 20.98 -11.89 -17.41
#